data_AF-A0A2D9QHS0-F1
#
_entry.id   AF-A0A2D9QHS0-F1
#
_cell.length_a   1.000
_cell.length_b   1.000
_cell.length_c   1.000
_cell.angle_alpha   90.00
_cell.angle_beta   90.00
_cell.angle_gamma   90.00
#
_symmetry.space_group_name_H-M   'P 1'
#
loop_
_entity.id
_entity.type
_entity.pdbx_description
1 polymer ?
#
loop_
_entity_poly.entity_id
_entity_poly.type
_entity_poly.pdbx_seq_one_letter_code
_entity_poly.pdbx_strand_id
1 'polypeptide(L)'
;MAAGKKGDKTHLVILKCKDPVIGMIGLLQWVDPVWPAPEKIPSAVDYGMPTFVVDSDDCMALYERAVKLDSVIHSEPHEWSIRGATGDMIDFLGMSLFDPDGHFFEVNQRLG
;
A
#
# COMPACT_ATOMS: atom_id res chain seq x y z
N MET A 1 4.60 -22.68 6.18
CA MET A 1 4.92 -21.96 7.43
C MET A 1 3.85 -20.91 7.62
N ALA A 2 3.06 -21.00 8.69
CA ALA A 2 2.21 -19.90 9.13
C ALA A 2 3.02 -19.08 10.13
N ALA A 3 2.89 -17.75 10.13
CA ALA A 3 3.63 -16.89 11.06
C ALA A 3 3.22 -17.10 12.54
N GLY A 4 2.03 -17.64 12.79
CA GLY A 4 1.49 -17.92 14.13
C GLY A 4 1.82 -19.31 14.68
N LYS A 5 1.34 -19.59 15.89
CA LYS A 5 1.43 -20.90 16.55
C LYS A 5 0.22 -21.78 16.21
N LYS A 6 0.31 -23.07 16.56
CA LYS A 6 -0.80 -24.02 16.38
C LYS A 6 -2.05 -23.51 17.11
N GLY A 7 -3.15 -23.36 16.37
CA GLY A 7 -4.44 -22.93 16.88
C GLY A 7 -4.77 -21.46 16.64
N ASP A 8 -3.80 -20.64 16.24
CA ASP A 8 -4.06 -19.24 15.88
C ASP A 8 -4.94 -19.14 14.63
N LYS A 9 -5.82 -18.14 14.59
CA LYS A 9 -6.59 -17.77 13.39
C LYS A 9 -6.05 -16.46 12.84
N THR A 10 -5.77 -16.43 11.55
CA THR A 10 -5.27 -15.23 10.85
C THR A 10 -6.08 -14.96 9.60
N HIS A 11 -6.17 -13.69 9.21
CA HIS A 11 -6.70 -13.23 7.94
C HIS A 11 -5.54 -12.70 7.09
N LEU A 12 -5.35 -13.30 5.91
CA LEU A 12 -4.25 -12.96 4.99
C LEU A 12 -4.84 -12.40 3.70
N VAL A 13 -4.49 -11.15 3.40
CA VAL A 13 -4.76 -10.53 2.11
C VAL A 13 -3.49 -10.56 1.29
N ILE A 14 -3.56 -11.11 0.08
CA ILE A 14 -2.46 -11.08 -0.88
C ILE A 14 -2.75 -10.01 -1.92
N LEU A 15 -1.95 -8.95 -1.92
CA LEU A 15 -1.85 -8.02 -3.04
C LEU A 15 -0.92 -8.65 -4.08
N LYS A 16 -1.43 -8.96 -5.27
CA LYS A 16 -0.70 -9.67 -6.31
C LYS A 16 -0.73 -8.88 -7.62
N CYS A 17 0.44 -8.64 -8.21
CA CYS A 17 0.54 -8.09 -9.55
C CYS A 17 0.26 -9.16 -10.62
N LYS A 18 0.18 -8.76 -11.89
CA LYS A 18 -0.14 -9.67 -13.01
C LYS A 18 0.99 -10.65 -13.35
N ASP A 19 2.16 -10.52 -12.74
CA ASP A 19 3.26 -11.46 -12.95
C ASP A 19 2.97 -12.81 -12.26
N PRO A 20 3.22 -13.95 -12.93
CA PRO A 20 2.91 -15.26 -12.36
C PRO A 20 3.82 -15.67 -11.20
N VAL A 21 5.01 -15.07 -11.06
CA VAL A 21 6.06 -15.50 -10.12
C VAL A 21 6.36 -14.43 -9.06
N ILE A 22 6.46 -13.15 -9.43
CA ILE A 22 6.87 -12.07 -8.54
C ILE A 22 5.72 -11.10 -8.22
N GLY A 23 5.98 -10.13 -7.33
CA GLY A 23 5.06 -9.04 -7.02
C GLY A 23 3.84 -9.45 -6.20
N MET A 24 4.08 -10.24 -5.15
CA MET A 24 3.07 -10.56 -4.14
C MET A 24 3.47 -9.94 -2.80
N ILE A 25 2.54 -9.23 -2.16
CA ILE A 25 2.66 -8.71 -0.80
C ILE A 25 1.55 -9.34 0.04
N GLY A 26 1.93 -9.97 1.15
CA GLY A 26 0.97 -10.52 2.11
C GLY A 26 0.78 -9.58 3.28
N LEU A 27 -0.43 -9.07 3.46
CA LEU A 27 -0.85 -8.32 4.63
C LEU A 27 -1.59 -9.26 5.57
N LEU A 28 -1.05 -9.44 6.78
CA LEU A 28 -1.50 -10.47 7.73
C LEU A 28 -2.08 -9.82 8.99
N GLN A 29 -3.30 -10.21 9.33
CA GLN A 29 -3.96 -9.85 10.58
C GLN A 29 -4.14 -11.10 11.45
N TRP A 30 -3.83 -11.00 12.75
CA TRP A 30 -4.24 -12.00 13.73
C TRP A 30 -5.69 -11.75 14.17
N VAL A 31 -6.54 -12.76 14.02
CA VAL A 31 -7.97 -12.72 14.35
C VAL A 31 -8.23 -13.36 15.72
N ASP A 32 -7.47 -14.40 16.08
CA ASP A 32 -7.59 -15.09 17.36
C ASP A 32 -6.22 -15.66 17.77
N PRO A 33 -5.53 -15.07 18.78
CA PRO A 33 -5.92 -13.86 19.51
C PRO A 33 -5.78 -12.60 18.64
N VAL A 34 -6.64 -11.59 18.84
CA VAL A 34 -6.49 -10.29 18.16
C VAL A 34 -5.24 -9.58 18.68
N TRP A 35 -4.39 -9.13 17.77
CA TRP A 35 -3.26 -8.25 18.09
C TRP A 35 -3.68 -6.80 17.89
N PRO A 36 -3.32 -5.89 18.81
CA PRO A 36 -3.66 -4.48 18.65
C PRO A 36 -2.92 -3.88 17.46
N ALA A 37 -3.61 -3.01 16.71
CA ALA A 37 -2.96 -2.13 15.74
C ALA A 37 -1.99 -1.17 16.45
N PRO A 38 -0.99 -0.62 15.75
CA PRO A 38 -0.09 0.38 16.33
C PRO A 38 -0.87 1.57 16.91
N GLU A 39 -0.48 2.03 18.11
CA GLU A 39 -1.14 3.17 18.76
C GLU A 39 -0.95 4.50 17.99
N LYS A 40 0.12 4.59 17.20
CA LYS A 40 0.48 5.76 16.41
C LYS A 40 0.89 5.33 15.02
N ILE A 41 0.22 5.90 14.04
CA ILE A 41 0.58 5.75 12.62
C ILE A 41 1.67 6.76 12.29
N PRO A 42 2.78 6.35 11.65
CA PRO A 42 3.82 7.27 11.22
C PRO A 42 3.28 8.31 10.22
N SER A 43 3.92 9.47 10.17
CA SER A 43 3.63 10.51 9.17
C SER A 43 4.79 10.75 8.19
N ALA A 44 5.91 10.06 8.41
CA ALA A 44 7.11 10.13 7.59
C ALA A 44 7.77 8.75 7.50
N VAL A 45 8.46 8.50 6.38
CA VAL A 45 9.25 7.28 6.16
C VAL A 45 10.57 7.41 6.89
N ASP A 46 10.97 6.38 7.64
CA ASP A 46 12.25 6.32 8.35
C ASP A 46 13.04 5.06 7.95
N TYR A 47 14.31 5.00 8.34
CA TYR A 47 15.20 3.89 8.05
C TYR A 47 14.61 2.54 8.49
N GLY A 48 14.64 1.58 7.57
CA GLY A 48 14.13 0.22 7.81
C GLY A 48 12.64 0.05 7.54
N MET A 49 11.89 1.12 7.27
CA MET A 49 10.50 1.01 6.82
C MET A 49 10.45 0.61 5.33
N PRO A 50 9.56 -0.33 4.94
CA PRO A 50 9.33 -0.62 3.54
C PRO A 50 8.51 0.49 2.87
N THR A 51 8.85 0.77 1.60
CA THR A 51 7.98 1.54 0.69
C THR A 51 7.35 0.57 -0.30
N PHE A 52 6.02 0.50 -0.31
CA PHE A 52 5.28 -0.31 -1.28
C PHE A 52 4.80 0.57 -2.44
N VAL A 53 5.36 0.36 -3.62
CA VAL A 53 4.92 1.04 -4.85
C VAL A 53 3.90 0.16 -5.56
N VAL A 54 2.68 0.67 -5.71
CA VAL A 54 1.54 -0.08 -6.26
C VAL A 54 0.85 0.69 -7.38
N ASP A 55 0.29 -0.06 -8.33
CA ASP A 55 -0.53 0.46 -9.42
C ASP A 55 -2.01 0.42 -9.03
N SER A 56 -2.80 1.41 -9.44
CA SER A 56 -4.25 1.48 -9.22
C SER A 56 -4.96 1.90 -10.51
N ASP A 57 -6.10 1.27 -10.79
CA ASP A 57 -6.97 1.69 -11.89
C ASP A 57 -7.73 3.01 -11.58
N ASP A 58 -7.91 3.33 -10.30
CA ASP A 58 -8.62 4.54 -9.83
C ASP A 58 -7.98 5.07 -8.53
N CYS A 59 -7.10 6.06 -8.70
CA CYS A 59 -6.38 6.72 -7.61
C CYS A 59 -7.32 7.60 -6.76
N MET A 60 -8.30 8.26 -7.38
CA MET A 60 -9.24 9.13 -6.67
C MET A 60 -10.18 8.34 -5.76
N ALA A 61 -10.74 7.21 -6.24
CA ALA A 61 -11.57 6.35 -5.41
C ALA A 61 -10.77 5.67 -4.29
N LEU A 62 -9.47 5.39 -4.50
CA LEU A 62 -8.59 4.94 -3.41
C LEU A 62 -8.39 6.05 -2.38
N TYR A 63 -8.09 7.27 -2.81
CA TYR A 63 -7.95 8.43 -1.93
C TYR A 63 -9.19 8.66 -1.07
N GLU A 64 -10.38 8.66 -1.65
CA GLU A 64 -11.63 8.81 -0.90
C GLU A 64 -11.82 7.72 0.16
N ARG A 65 -11.45 6.48 -0.15
CA ARG A 65 -11.51 5.36 0.82
C ARG A 65 -10.48 5.53 1.94
N ALA A 66 -9.26 5.95 1.60
CA ALA A 66 -8.20 6.19 2.57
C ALA A 66 -8.59 7.29 3.58
N VAL A 67 -9.18 8.40 3.08
CA VAL A 67 -9.70 9.48 3.94
C VAL A 67 -10.83 8.96 4.85
N LYS A 68 -11.76 8.15 4.33
CA LYS A 68 -12.85 7.55 5.13
C LYS A 68 -12.38 6.57 6.19
N LEU A 69 -11.18 6.01 6.04
CA LEU A 69 -10.55 5.06 6.96
C LEU A 69 -9.57 5.73 7.91
N ASP A 70 -9.53 7.07 7.94
CA ASP A 70 -8.59 7.86 8.76
C ASP A 70 -7.11 7.48 8.52
N SER A 71 -6.77 7.05 7.29
CA SER A 71 -5.39 6.83 6.88
C SER A 71 -4.61 8.15 6.86
N VAL A 72 -3.29 8.08 7.11
CA VAL A 72 -2.45 9.28 7.07
C VAL A 72 -2.07 9.56 5.62
N ILE A 73 -2.68 10.57 5.01
CA ILE A 73 -2.34 11.01 3.66
C ILE A 73 -1.02 11.78 3.72
N HIS A 74 0.03 11.21 3.10
CA HIS A 74 1.34 11.85 3.01
C HIS A 74 1.41 12.82 1.81
N SER A 75 0.77 12.45 0.70
CA SER A 75 0.62 13.29 -0.48
C SER A 75 -0.74 13.04 -1.13
N GLU A 76 -1.54 14.10 -1.32
CA GLU A 76 -2.81 14.03 -2.04
C GLU A 76 -2.60 13.68 -3.53
N PRO A 77 -3.63 13.15 -4.22
CA PRO A 77 -3.55 12.87 -5.65
C PRO A 77 -3.11 14.08 -6.47
N HIS A 78 -2.03 13.92 -7.23
CA HIS A 78 -1.51 14.94 -8.14
C HIS A 78 -0.92 14.32 -9.39
N GLU A 79 -1.00 15.05 -10.49
CA GLU A 79 -0.38 14.63 -11.75
C GLU A 79 1.13 14.79 -11.70
N TRP A 80 1.85 13.80 -12.23
CA TRP A 80 3.29 13.85 -12.39
C TRP A 80 3.73 12.94 -13.54
N SER A 81 4.95 13.15 -14.03
CA SER A 81 5.47 12.41 -15.18
C SER A 81 6.91 11.95 -14.95
N ILE A 82 7.26 10.80 -15.51
CA ILE A 82 8.62 10.28 -15.51
C ILE A 82 9.05 9.82 -16.91
N ARG A 83 10.35 9.84 -17.15
CA ARG A 83 10.96 9.15 -18.29
C ARG A 83 10.98 7.66 -18.02
N GLY A 84 10.20 6.88 -18.78
CA GLY A 84 10.18 5.43 -18.69
C GLY A 84 11.48 4.80 -19.19
N ALA A 85 11.65 3.50 -18.94
CA ALA A 85 12.84 2.74 -19.36
C ALA A 85 13.04 2.72 -20.90
N THR A 86 11.97 2.90 -21.68
CA THR A 86 12.02 2.99 -23.15
C THR A 86 12.38 4.38 -23.67
N GLY A 87 12.43 5.40 -22.80
CA GLY A 87 12.62 6.81 -23.17
C GLY A 87 11.33 7.58 -23.40
N ASP A 88 10.18 6.91 -23.43
CA ASP A 88 8.87 7.57 -23.51
C ASP A 88 8.51 8.23 -22.18
N MET A 89 7.74 9.31 -22.24
CA MET A 89 7.14 9.88 -21.02
C MET A 89 5.98 8.99 -20.58
N ILE A 90 5.89 8.75 -19.28
CA ILE A 90 4.75 8.12 -18.64
C ILE A 90 4.15 9.14 -17.68
N ASP A 91 2.86 9.41 -17.87
CA ASP A 91 2.08 10.32 -17.05
C ASP A 91 1.28 9.53 -16.02
N PHE A 92 1.18 10.06 -14.82
CA PHE A 92 0.52 9.43 -13.69
C PHE A 92 -0.35 10.40 -12.93
N LEU A 93 -1.41 9.87 -12.31
CA LEU A 93 -2.01 10.45 -11.12
C LEU A 93 -1.48 9.67 -9.91
N GLY A 94 -0.62 10.31 -9.12
CA GLY A 94 0.08 9.69 -7.98
C GLY A 94 -0.41 10.22 -6.65
N MET A 95 -0.37 9.38 -5.61
CA MET A 95 -0.58 9.77 -4.21
C MET A 95 0.28 8.90 -3.29
N SER A 96 0.39 9.30 -2.02
CA SER A 96 1.01 8.43 -1.01
C SER A 96 0.33 8.55 0.35
N LEU A 97 0.34 7.44 1.09
CA LEU A 97 -0.30 7.35 2.40
C LEU A 97 0.38 6.33 3.31
N PHE A 98 0.12 6.44 4.61
CA PHE A 98 0.28 5.33 5.55
C PHE A 98 -1.09 4.71 5.80
N ASP A 99 -1.18 3.39 5.67
CA ASP A 99 -2.40 2.65 5.99
C ASP A 99 -2.67 2.66 7.51
N PRO A 100 -3.83 2.17 7.96
CA PRO A 100 -4.16 2.12 9.39
C PRO A 100 -3.24 1.23 10.24
N ASP A 101 -2.34 0.45 9.62
CA ASP A 101 -1.32 -0.37 10.29
C ASP A 101 0.09 0.26 10.22
N GLY A 102 0.24 1.42 9.58
CA GLY A 102 1.50 2.17 9.47
C GLY A 102 2.42 1.79 8.31
N HIS A 103 1.94 1.03 7.34
CA HIS A 103 2.69 0.73 6.12
C HIS A 103 2.62 1.89 5.12
N PHE A 104 3.76 2.28 4.56
CA PHE A 104 3.82 3.34 3.57
C PHE A 104 3.57 2.81 2.15
N PHE A 105 2.61 3.42 1.46
CA PHE A 105 2.26 3.12 0.08
C PHE A 105 2.44 4.33 -0.82
N GLU A 106 3.12 4.13 -1.95
CA GLU A 106 3.09 5.01 -3.10
C GLU A 106 2.16 4.40 -4.14
N VAL A 107 1.09 5.11 -4.48
CA VAL A 107 0.04 4.63 -5.38
C VAL A 107 0.12 5.44 -6.67
N ASN A 108 0.15 4.74 -7.80
CA ASN A 108 0.18 5.35 -9.12
C ASN A 108 -0.95 4.81 -9.99
N GLN A 109 -1.67 5.72 -10.63
CA GLN A 109 -2.53 5.40 -11.76
C GLN A 109 -1.88 5.95 -13.02
N ARG A 110 -1.62 5.09 -14.00
CA ARG A 110 -1.13 5.54 -15.32
C ARG A 110 -2.23 6.30 -16.05
N LEU A 111 -1.86 7.44 -16.64
CA LEU A 111 -2.72 8.24 -17.49
C LEU A 111 -2.38 7.91 -18.94
N GLY A 112 -3.20 7.08 -19.60
CA GLY A 112 -2.97 6.63 -20.98
C GLY A 112 -3.84 5.45 -21.38
#